data_AF-A0A1I8CUS1-F1
#
_entry.id   AF-A0A1I8CUS1-F1
#
_cell.length_a   1.000
_cell.length_b   1.000
_cell.length_c   1.000
_cell.angle_alpha   90.00
_cell.angle_beta   90.00
_cell.angle_gamma   90.00
#
_symmetry.space_group_name_H-M   'P 1'
#
loop_
_entity.id
_entity.type
_entity.pdbx_description
1 polymer ?
#
loop_
_entity_poly.entity_id
_entity_poly.type
_entity_poly.pdbx_seq_one_letter_code
_entity_poly.pdbx_strand_id
1 'polypeptide(L)'
;MKINTEIEFAASILVGSENYGRTCINGLPLTPSSIRLLGRFKHLLELKHEHLCTYIELIRAQNAANACFVVSEHYVKVLDCKTLSKKDLETVILQLMSATSYCHDEDVVIGHLTTGNILITHSCDGVCVKLSQYGLNHISGNGVDVDYLIADFYYLSPERVAKLGISTSKSPASKKSDSWAIGIIMVELYLKITLSDLWSIQQFISILQSFCHKMNTQTDSFLSHLLEAIKIANSEIDINIDENVKILIDKCLQLSSLKRSSIKEAWGFAKEVYKFQESTVKEGEFDKHMQMIEKLLSDANLEGVIVDRPLNELFFLWKLCGSNIEAILKPAEHKFARCVIDDFILLGDVLENDCLNSYDAILLPSSNLKSRLKALQYQNTYFDDGTDLVETPNKFVHNLGQTLIVKERDIDYQAYRMRLMKDLLDAFPYSSHMLKTECKKDIPPVYRGALWSALLNVNDSVYIDFKQLNTYAEHPADRQLQVDIPRCHQYEELMTSPAAHMKLKRLLKAWLLANPDYVYWQGLDSLAAPFLVHHFNDLPRAYGCLQNFISSVYAAIVILRLGVV
;
A
#
# COMPACT_ATOMS: atom_id res chain seq x y z
N MET A 1 15.58 -6.37 -17.32
CA MET A 1 16.46 -6.19 -16.14
C MET A 1 16.31 -7.45 -15.28
N LYS A 2 17.42 -8.16 -14.98
CA LYS A 2 17.39 -9.38 -14.15
C LYS A 2 17.12 -8.98 -12.69
N ILE A 3 15.89 -9.09 -12.21
CA ILE A 3 15.63 -9.09 -10.76
C ILE A 3 15.82 -10.54 -10.30
N ASN A 4 17.02 -10.81 -9.78
CA ASN A 4 17.43 -12.12 -9.26
C ASN A 4 17.05 -12.29 -7.78
N THR A 5 16.04 -11.56 -7.32
CA THR A 5 15.33 -11.80 -6.06
C THR A 5 13.92 -12.24 -6.41
N GLU A 6 13.56 -13.48 -6.07
CA GLU A 6 12.21 -13.99 -6.25
C GLU A 6 11.26 -13.13 -5.41
N ILE A 7 10.64 -12.13 -6.04
CA ILE A 7 9.62 -11.30 -5.40
C ILE A 7 8.50 -12.23 -4.91
N GLU A 8 8.14 -12.08 -3.65
CA GLU A 8 7.07 -12.82 -3.00
C GLU A 8 5.98 -11.86 -2.49
N PHE A 9 4.94 -12.43 -1.90
CA PHE A 9 3.92 -11.68 -1.18
C PHE A 9 3.99 -12.01 0.30
N ALA A 10 3.80 -11.01 1.14
CA ALA A 10 3.53 -11.20 2.56
C ALA A 10 2.21 -10.54 2.94
N ALA A 11 1.60 -11.04 4.00
CA ALA A 11 0.39 -10.47 4.56
C ALA A 11 0.52 -10.28 6.07
N SER A 12 -0.03 -9.17 6.56
CA SER A 12 -0.19 -8.90 8.00
C SER A 12 -1.68 -8.85 8.36
N ILE A 13 -2.03 -9.33 9.55
CA ILE A 13 -3.40 -9.24 10.07
C ILE A 13 -3.53 -7.95 10.88
N LEU A 14 -4.55 -7.15 10.56
CA LEU A 14 -5.02 -6.09 11.44
C LEU A 14 -6.42 -6.42 11.94
N VAL A 15 -6.61 -6.43 13.26
CA VAL A 15 -7.90 -6.64 13.91
C VAL A 15 -8.43 -5.29 14.35
N GLY A 16 -9.44 -4.80 13.65
CA GLY A 16 -10.08 -3.53 13.95
C GLY A 16 -10.84 -3.57 15.27
N SER A 17 -10.89 -2.42 15.95
CA SER A 17 -11.67 -2.28 17.17
C SER A 17 -13.16 -2.41 16.90
N GLU A 18 -13.88 -3.11 17.77
CA GLU A 18 -15.32 -3.31 17.60
C GLU A 18 -16.11 -2.28 18.41
N ASN A 19 -16.86 -1.42 17.70
CA ASN A 19 -17.84 -0.52 18.30
C ASN A 19 -19.25 -0.83 17.78
N TYR A 20 -19.63 -2.11 17.77
CA TYR A 20 -20.98 -2.51 17.36
C TYR A 20 -22.02 -1.93 18.32
N GLY A 21 -23.14 -1.44 17.78
CA GLY A 21 -24.27 -0.92 18.57
C GLY A 21 -24.27 0.60 18.79
N ARG A 22 -23.26 1.34 18.30
CA ARG A 22 -23.29 2.82 18.28
C ARG A 22 -23.81 3.33 16.94
N THR A 23 -24.71 4.30 16.99
CA THR A 23 -25.19 5.05 15.83
C THR A 23 -24.52 6.42 15.76
N CYS A 24 -24.28 6.87 14.53
CA CYS A 24 -23.92 8.25 14.26
C CYS A 24 -25.10 9.18 14.61
N ILE A 25 -24.83 10.48 14.76
CA ILE A 25 -25.85 11.51 15.06
C ILE A 25 -27.00 11.50 14.04
N ASN A 26 -26.75 11.04 12.81
CA ASN A 26 -27.74 10.90 11.73
C ASN A 26 -28.53 9.57 11.76
N GLY A 27 -28.41 8.77 12.82
CA GLY A 27 -29.13 7.50 13.00
C GLY A 27 -28.58 6.33 12.18
N LEU A 28 -27.52 6.52 11.39
CA LEU A 28 -26.86 5.43 10.67
C LEU A 28 -25.91 4.65 11.58
N PRO A 29 -25.70 3.34 11.33
CA PRO A 29 -24.70 2.58 12.08
C PRO A 29 -23.32 3.20 11.90
N LEU A 30 -22.50 3.17 12.95
CA LEU A 30 -21.10 3.55 12.85
C LEU A 30 -20.41 2.66 11.80
N THR A 31 -19.71 3.26 10.83
CA THR A 31 -18.95 2.50 9.82
C THR A 31 -17.97 1.55 10.54
N PRO A 32 -17.90 0.25 10.22
CA PRO A 32 -16.98 -0.68 10.88
C PRO A 32 -15.51 -0.26 10.74
N SER A 33 -14.67 -0.61 11.73
CA SER A 33 -13.24 -0.30 11.69
C SER A 33 -12.55 -0.91 10.46
N SER A 34 -12.87 -2.16 10.11
CA SER A 34 -12.35 -2.83 8.90
C SER A 34 -12.66 -2.07 7.59
N ILE A 35 -13.80 -1.38 7.52
CA ILE A 35 -14.15 -0.51 6.38
C ILE A 35 -13.35 0.81 6.39
N ARG A 36 -13.12 1.40 7.57
CA ARG A 36 -12.27 2.60 7.70
C ARG A 36 -10.82 2.29 7.32
N LEU A 37 -10.31 1.12 7.72
CA LEU A 37 -9.02 0.57 7.31
C LEU A 37 -8.94 0.43 5.78
N LEU A 38 -9.94 -0.22 5.15
CA LEU A 38 -10.03 -0.38 3.70
C LEU A 38 -10.00 0.96 2.95
N GLY A 39 -10.74 1.96 3.43
CA GLY A 39 -10.78 3.29 2.82
C GLY A 39 -9.42 4.01 2.86
N ARG A 40 -8.72 3.98 4.01
CA ARG A 40 -7.38 4.57 4.14
C ARG A 40 -6.31 3.80 3.37
N PHE A 41 -6.42 2.48 3.28
CA PHE A 41 -5.48 1.63 2.54
C PHE A 41 -5.34 2.06 1.08
N LYS A 42 -6.38 2.62 0.47
CA LYS A 42 -6.31 3.08 -0.92
C LYS A 42 -5.22 4.14 -1.15
N HIS A 43 -4.93 5.01 -0.18
CA HIS A 43 -3.81 5.97 -0.27
C HIS A 43 -2.47 5.26 -0.49
N LEU A 44 -2.26 4.11 0.17
CA LEU A 44 -1.00 3.36 0.08
C LEU A 44 -0.75 2.76 -1.31
N LEU A 45 -1.79 2.57 -2.13
CA LEU A 45 -1.65 2.08 -3.51
C LEU A 45 -1.09 3.14 -4.47
N GLU A 46 -1.09 4.42 -4.07
CA GLU A 46 -0.53 5.53 -4.86
C GLU A 46 0.98 5.66 -4.66
N LEU A 47 1.51 5.13 -3.55
CA LEU A 47 2.90 5.30 -3.14
C LEU A 47 3.83 4.47 -4.02
N LYS A 48 4.83 5.14 -4.60
CA LYS A 48 5.83 4.54 -5.49
C LYS A 48 7.21 5.07 -5.15
N HIS A 49 8.06 4.21 -4.61
CA HIS A 49 9.43 4.53 -4.29
C HIS A 49 10.30 3.28 -4.36
N GLU A 50 11.53 3.40 -4.87
CA GLU A 50 12.42 2.26 -5.10
C GLU A 50 12.65 1.42 -3.85
N HIS A 51 12.80 2.08 -2.69
CA HIS A 51 13.10 1.44 -1.41
C HIS A 51 11.88 1.10 -0.54
N LEU A 52 10.67 1.11 -1.11
CA LEU A 52 9.46 0.65 -0.42
C LEU A 52 8.97 -0.67 -1.03
N CYS A 53 8.41 -1.53 -0.18
CA CYS A 53 7.57 -2.63 -0.66
C CYS A 53 6.24 -2.07 -1.19
N THR A 54 5.82 -2.52 -2.37
CA THR A 54 4.54 -2.11 -2.94
C THR A 54 3.38 -2.75 -2.19
N TYR A 55 2.41 -1.96 -1.72
CA TYR A 55 1.14 -2.48 -1.23
C TYR A 55 0.26 -2.91 -2.38
N ILE A 56 -0.45 -4.04 -2.23
CA ILE A 56 -1.18 -4.68 -3.34
C ILE A 56 -2.68 -4.65 -3.09
N GLU A 57 -3.12 -5.20 -1.96
CA GLU A 57 -4.54 -5.33 -1.65
C GLU A 57 -4.77 -5.41 -0.13
N LEU A 58 -5.93 -4.92 0.32
CA LEU A 58 -6.44 -5.16 1.66
C LEU A 58 -7.70 -6.00 1.52
N ILE A 59 -7.69 -7.19 2.13
CA ILE A 59 -8.77 -8.17 2.06
C ILE A 59 -9.45 -8.22 3.43
N ARG A 60 -10.76 -7.98 3.49
CA ARG A 60 -11.52 -8.19 4.73
C ARG A 60 -11.75 -9.68 4.95
N ALA A 61 -11.61 -10.15 6.18
CA ALA A 61 -11.87 -11.54 6.52
C ALA A 61 -13.38 -11.84 6.43
N GLN A 62 -13.72 -13.04 5.96
CA GLN A 62 -15.13 -13.45 5.82
C GLN A 62 -15.70 -13.94 7.14
N ASN A 63 -14.89 -14.65 7.95
CA ASN A 63 -15.36 -15.22 9.22
C ASN A 63 -15.06 -14.33 10.43
N ALA A 64 -14.21 -13.31 10.27
CA ALA A 64 -13.86 -12.33 11.31
C ALA A 64 -14.12 -10.90 10.82
N ALA A 65 -15.34 -10.39 11.00
CA ALA A 65 -15.83 -9.16 10.36
C ALA A 65 -14.99 -7.89 10.63
N ASN A 66 -14.24 -7.86 11.73
CA ASN A 66 -13.34 -6.78 12.12
C ASN A 66 -11.89 -6.98 11.66
N ALA A 67 -11.50 -8.16 11.16
CA ALA A 67 -10.16 -8.45 10.71
C ALA A 67 -9.94 -8.10 9.23
N CYS A 68 -8.72 -7.65 8.92
CA CYS A 68 -8.26 -7.33 7.57
C CYS A 68 -6.87 -7.93 7.35
N PHE A 69 -6.63 -8.47 6.15
CA PHE A 69 -5.33 -8.92 5.68
C PHE A 69 -4.74 -7.85 4.77
N VAL A 70 -3.59 -7.30 5.16
CA VAL A 70 -2.87 -6.28 4.41
C VAL A 70 -1.77 -6.96 3.61
N VAL A 71 -1.89 -6.96 2.28
CA VAL A 71 -0.97 -7.67 1.38
C VAL A 71 0.01 -6.71 0.74
N SER A 72 1.29 -7.07 0.75
CA SER A 72 2.37 -6.32 0.13
C SER A 72 3.40 -7.23 -0.54
N GLU A 73 4.17 -6.62 -1.44
CA GLU A 73 5.44 -7.14 -1.93
C GLU A 73 6.37 -7.54 -0.77
N HIS A 74 7.08 -8.65 -0.94
CA HIS A 74 8.02 -9.18 0.04
C HIS A 74 9.15 -9.95 -0.63
N TYR A 75 10.15 -10.35 0.16
CA TYR A 75 11.35 -11.01 -0.33
C TYR A 75 11.77 -12.14 0.61
N VAL A 76 12.08 -13.32 0.07
CA VAL A 76 12.54 -14.48 0.88
C VAL A 76 14.01 -14.37 1.26
N LYS A 77 14.85 -13.87 0.35
CA LYS A 77 16.29 -13.77 0.55
C LYS A 77 16.62 -12.37 1.08
N VAL A 78 16.61 -12.24 2.40
CA VAL A 78 17.02 -11.03 3.09
C VAL A 78 18.42 -11.23 3.67
N LEU A 79 19.32 -10.28 3.43
CA LEU A 79 20.64 -10.25 4.04
C LEU A 79 20.52 -9.92 5.53
N ASP A 80 21.21 -10.69 6.37
CA ASP A 80 21.33 -10.37 7.78
C ASP A 80 22.16 -9.09 7.94
N CYS A 81 21.59 -8.09 8.62
CA CYS A 81 22.24 -6.82 8.90
C CYS A 81 23.58 -7.01 9.64
N LYS A 82 23.73 -8.11 10.40
CA LYS A 82 24.95 -8.48 11.11
C LYS A 82 26.13 -8.77 10.16
N THR A 83 25.84 -9.18 8.92
CA THR A 83 26.86 -9.57 7.92
C THR A 83 27.34 -8.43 7.01
N LEU A 84 26.68 -7.26 7.08
CA LEU A 84 26.95 -6.15 6.16
C LEU A 84 28.29 -5.46 6.42
N SER A 85 29.00 -5.12 5.34
CA SER A 85 30.19 -4.27 5.42
C SER A 85 29.84 -2.84 5.84
N LYS A 86 30.83 -2.06 6.28
CA LYS A 86 30.63 -0.65 6.64
C LYS A 86 30.00 0.15 5.49
N LYS A 87 30.46 -0.04 4.26
CA LYS A 87 29.93 0.66 3.07
C LYS A 87 28.47 0.27 2.77
N ASP A 88 28.14 -1.02 2.95
CA ASP A 88 26.77 -1.49 2.76
C ASP A 88 25.83 -0.93 3.83
N LEU A 89 26.30 -0.81 5.09
CA LEU A 89 25.54 -0.16 6.15
C LEU A 89 25.22 1.31 5.83
N GLU A 90 26.21 2.08 5.38
CA GLU A 90 26.03 3.48 4.98
C GLU A 90 24.99 3.61 3.87
N THR A 91 25.04 2.69 2.90
CA THR A 91 24.08 2.60 1.80
C THR A 91 22.66 2.29 2.32
N VAL A 92 22.53 1.29 3.21
CA VAL A 92 21.24 0.92 3.81
C VAL A 92 20.63 2.08 4.59
N ILE A 93 21.42 2.81 5.37
CA ILE A 93 20.95 3.98 6.14
C ILE A 93 20.44 5.08 5.21
N LEU A 94 21.19 5.39 4.13
CA LEU A 94 20.79 6.40 3.15
C LEU A 94 19.48 6.01 2.43
N GLN A 95 19.34 4.75 2.03
CA GLN A 95 18.15 4.25 1.35
C GLN A 95 16.93 4.23 2.29
N LEU A 96 17.11 3.83 3.55
CA LEU A 96 16.06 3.84 4.58
C LEU A 96 15.57 5.26 4.89
N MET A 97 16.50 6.20 5.04
CA MET A 97 16.16 7.61 5.28
C MET A 97 15.46 8.23 4.06
N SER A 98 15.87 7.88 2.83
CA SER A 98 15.17 8.28 1.60
C SER A 98 13.72 7.79 1.60
N ALA A 99 13.52 6.49 1.84
CA ALA A 99 12.19 5.87 1.89
C ALA A 99 11.29 6.52 2.96
N THR A 100 11.85 6.76 4.14
CA THR A 100 11.11 7.38 5.26
C THR A 100 10.78 8.84 4.97
N SER A 101 11.70 9.59 4.36
CA SER A 101 11.44 10.98 3.94
C SER A 101 10.30 11.04 2.92
N TYR A 102 10.29 10.13 1.95
CA TYR A 102 9.22 10.02 0.96
C TYR A 102 7.86 9.76 1.64
N CYS A 103 7.78 8.78 2.55
CA CYS A 103 6.56 8.53 3.33
C CYS A 103 6.09 9.79 4.07
N HIS A 104 7.00 10.54 4.67
CA HIS A 104 6.67 11.78 5.40
C HIS A 104 6.15 12.90 4.48
N ASP A 105 6.71 13.02 3.28
CA ASP A 105 6.26 13.97 2.26
C ASP A 105 4.85 13.60 1.75
N GLU A 106 4.51 12.30 1.70
CA GLU A 106 3.18 11.75 1.36
C GLU A 106 2.21 11.63 2.56
N ASP A 107 2.55 12.27 3.69
CA ASP A 107 1.79 12.29 4.96
C ASP A 107 1.51 10.92 5.59
N VAL A 108 2.44 9.98 5.40
CA VAL A 108 2.43 8.64 5.98
C VAL A 108 3.48 8.58 7.09
N VAL A 109 3.00 8.54 8.35
CA VAL A 109 3.85 8.26 9.53
C VAL A 109 3.95 6.76 9.72
N ILE A 110 5.17 6.23 9.75
CA ILE A 110 5.42 4.79 9.79
C ILE A 110 5.01 4.21 11.15
N GLY A 111 5.45 4.82 12.26
CA GLY A 111 5.06 4.49 13.63
C GLY A 111 5.51 3.13 14.16
N HIS A 112 5.99 2.24 13.29
CA HIS A 112 6.48 0.90 13.57
C HIS A 112 7.74 0.63 12.73
N LEU A 113 8.78 1.46 12.93
CA LEU A 113 10.10 1.19 12.35
C LEU A 113 10.88 0.27 13.28
N THR A 114 11.34 -0.85 12.74
CA THR A 114 12.18 -1.85 13.42
C THR A 114 13.22 -2.37 12.41
N THR A 115 14.24 -3.09 12.89
CA THR A 115 15.16 -3.80 11.99
C THR A 115 14.47 -4.93 11.21
N GLY A 116 13.42 -5.55 11.78
CA GLY A 116 12.64 -6.61 11.12
C GLY A 116 11.86 -6.16 9.88
N ASN A 117 11.58 -4.86 9.77
CA ASN A 117 10.83 -4.31 8.64
C ASN A 117 11.74 -3.88 7.48
N ILE A 118 13.07 -3.95 7.66
CA ILE A 118 14.06 -3.52 6.66
C ILE A 118 14.53 -4.76 5.90
N LEU A 119 13.94 -5.01 4.73
CA LEU A 119 14.35 -6.13 3.89
C LEU A 119 15.53 -5.70 3.02
N ILE A 120 16.68 -6.32 3.22
CA ILE A 120 17.91 -6.02 2.51
C ILE A 120 18.13 -7.09 1.43
N THR A 121 18.11 -6.66 0.17
CA THR A 121 18.23 -7.53 -1.00
C THR A 121 19.52 -7.24 -1.77
N HIS A 122 19.99 -8.21 -2.56
CA HIS A 122 21.09 -7.97 -3.50
C HIS A 122 20.59 -7.21 -4.73
N SER A 123 21.31 -6.17 -5.11
CA SER A 123 21.16 -5.42 -6.36
C SER A 123 22.43 -5.56 -7.22
N CYS A 124 22.33 -5.20 -8.50
CA CYS A 124 23.47 -5.17 -9.42
C CYS A 124 24.62 -4.29 -8.89
N ASP A 125 24.29 -3.23 -8.16
CA ASP A 125 25.22 -2.22 -7.67
C ASP A 125 25.51 -2.30 -6.15
N GLY A 126 25.08 -3.38 -5.48
CA GLY A 126 25.32 -3.60 -4.05
C GLY A 126 24.09 -4.09 -3.30
N VAL A 127 23.71 -3.39 -2.23
CA VAL A 127 22.54 -3.70 -1.40
C VAL A 127 21.36 -2.76 -1.71
N CYS A 128 20.14 -3.29 -1.66
CA CYS A 128 18.91 -2.53 -1.83
C CYS A 128 17.95 -2.80 -0.69
N VAL A 129 17.54 -1.72 -0.01
CA VAL A 129 16.51 -1.72 1.03
C VAL A 129 15.14 -1.76 0.39
N LYS A 130 14.27 -2.60 0.94
CA LYS A 130 12.83 -2.68 0.69
C LYS A 130 12.13 -2.63 2.05
N LEU A 131 11.65 -1.44 2.41
CA LEU A 131 10.95 -1.23 3.67
C LEU A 131 9.53 -1.80 3.59
N SER A 132 9.21 -2.75 4.47
CA SER A 132 7.91 -3.38 4.59
C SER A 132 7.08 -2.75 5.72
N GLN A 133 5.78 -3.04 5.76
CA GLN A 133 4.86 -2.67 6.85
C GLN A 133 4.76 -1.17 7.21
N TYR A 134 5.31 -0.28 6.38
CA TYR A 134 5.36 1.17 6.64
C TYR A 134 3.99 1.85 6.71
N GLY A 135 2.95 1.22 6.14
CA GLY A 135 1.60 1.75 6.08
C GLY A 135 0.67 1.33 7.22
N LEU A 136 1.07 0.41 8.11
CA LEU A 136 0.19 -0.17 9.14
C LEU A 136 -0.36 0.88 10.12
N ASN A 137 0.49 1.83 10.53
CA ASN A 137 0.07 2.93 11.40
C ASN A 137 -0.88 3.91 10.68
N HIS A 138 -0.65 4.18 9.40
CA HIS A 138 -1.53 5.04 8.59
C HIS A 138 -2.92 4.41 8.43
N ILE A 139 -3.00 3.13 8.03
CA ILE A 139 -4.29 2.46 7.79
C ILE A 139 -5.09 2.19 9.05
N SER A 140 -4.48 2.18 10.23
CA SER A 140 -5.17 2.10 11.54
C SER A 140 -5.58 3.47 12.07
N GLY A 141 -5.23 4.57 11.39
CA GLY A 141 -5.55 5.92 11.83
C GLY A 141 -4.73 6.34 13.03
N ASN A 142 -3.45 5.97 13.06
CA ASN A 142 -2.56 6.21 14.20
C ASN A 142 -3.02 5.47 15.47
N GLY A 143 -3.49 4.23 15.31
CA GLY A 143 -4.01 3.39 16.40
C GLY A 143 -5.44 3.72 16.84
N VAL A 144 -6.20 4.55 16.11
CA VAL A 144 -7.59 4.89 16.49
C VAL A 144 -8.54 3.72 16.28
N ASP A 145 -8.32 2.94 15.22
CA ASP A 145 -9.25 1.91 14.74
C ASP A 145 -8.83 0.47 15.09
N VAL A 146 -7.88 0.31 16.02
CA VAL A 146 -7.43 -0.96 16.60
C VAL A 146 -7.34 -0.79 18.12
N ASP A 147 -7.47 -1.89 18.87
CA ASP A 147 -7.44 -1.86 20.35
C ASP A 147 -6.04 -2.13 20.94
N TYR A 148 -5.03 -2.23 20.09
CA TYR A 148 -3.64 -2.51 20.47
C TYR A 148 -2.68 -1.49 19.85
N LEU A 149 -1.47 -1.38 20.42
CA LEU A 149 -0.44 -0.50 19.92
C LEU A 149 0.32 -1.16 18.76
N ILE A 150 0.31 -0.52 17.59
CA ILE A 150 1.18 -0.87 16.47
C ILE A 150 2.53 -0.16 16.69
N ALA A 151 3.42 -0.81 17.45
CA ALA A 151 4.79 -0.40 17.71
C ALA A 151 5.60 -1.54 18.32
N ASP A 152 6.92 -1.46 18.18
CA ASP A 152 7.88 -2.24 18.95
C ASP A 152 8.47 -1.34 20.06
N PHE A 153 8.47 -1.84 21.29
CA PHE A 153 8.85 -1.08 22.48
C PHE A 153 10.32 -0.66 22.52
N TYR A 154 11.23 -1.38 21.85
CA TYR A 154 12.66 -0.99 21.82
C TYR A 154 12.90 0.25 20.94
N TYR A 155 12.00 0.53 19.99
CA TYR A 155 12.09 1.65 19.06
C TYR A 155 11.14 2.80 19.42
N LEU A 156 10.37 2.69 20.50
CA LEU A 156 9.45 3.73 20.94
C LEU A 156 10.18 4.98 21.40
N SER A 157 9.79 6.12 20.84
CA SER A 157 10.28 7.43 21.25
C SER A 157 9.81 7.81 22.66
N PRO A 158 10.56 8.63 23.43
CA PRO A 158 10.24 8.95 24.82
C PRO A 158 8.86 9.58 25.00
N GLU A 159 8.44 10.45 24.07
CA GLU A 159 7.12 11.09 24.10
C GLU A 159 5.96 10.08 23.89
N ARG A 160 6.24 8.96 23.23
CA ARG A 160 5.27 7.87 23.04
C ARG A 160 5.20 6.97 24.27
N VAL A 161 6.34 6.68 24.89
CA VAL A 161 6.40 5.94 26.16
C VAL A 161 5.68 6.72 27.27
N ALA A 162 5.91 8.03 27.37
CA ALA A 162 5.25 8.88 28.36
C ALA A 162 3.71 8.89 28.23
N LYS A 163 3.18 8.87 27.00
CA LYS A 163 1.73 8.84 26.75
C LYS A 163 1.08 7.51 27.13
N LEU A 164 1.80 6.39 27.02
CA LEU A 164 1.28 5.07 27.43
C LEU A 164 1.01 5.01 28.94
N GLY A 165 1.77 5.75 29.75
CA GLY A 165 1.60 5.79 31.21
C GLY A 165 0.33 6.52 31.69
N ILE A 166 -0.36 7.28 30.83
CA ILE A 166 -1.48 8.17 31.20
C ILE A 166 -2.85 7.50 30.88
N SER A 167 -2.94 6.18 31.06
CA SER A 167 -4.17 5.36 30.89
C SER A 167 -4.84 5.34 29.51
N THR A 168 -4.25 5.95 28.49
CA THR A 168 -4.69 5.73 27.10
C THR A 168 -3.90 4.58 26.50
N SER A 169 -4.57 3.51 26.05
CA SER A 169 -3.99 2.47 25.17
C SER A 169 -3.47 3.03 23.83
N LYS A 170 -3.62 4.35 23.60
CA LYS A 170 -3.27 5.06 22.38
C LYS A 170 -2.00 5.87 22.58
N SER A 171 -0.95 5.53 21.82
CA SER A 171 0.30 6.27 21.75
C SER A 171 0.59 6.69 20.30
N PRO A 172 -0.03 7.80 19.85
CA PRO A 172 0.02 8.21 18.45
C PRO A 172 1.46 8.52 18.04
N ALA A 173 1.89 7.93 16.94
CA ALA A 173 3.18 8.21 16.34
C ALA A 173 3.19 9.56 15.63
N SER A 174 4.37 10.13 15.49
CA SER A 174 4.64 11.34 14.71
C SER A 174 5.82 11.13 13.77
N LYS A 175 5.99 12.02 12.77
CA LYS A 175 7.17 12.02 11.89
C LYS A 175 8.49 12.08 12.67
N LYS A 176 8.51 12.76 13.83
CA LYS A 176 9.68 12.81 14.73
C LYS A 176 9.87 11.50 15.52
N SER A 177 8.82 10.74 15.78
CA SER A 177 8.93 9.42 16.42
C SER A 177 9.63 8.42 15.49
N ASP A 178 9.39 8.50 14.17
CA ASP A 178 10.14 7.70 13.19
C ASP A 178 11.64 8.07 13.18
N SER A 179 11.97 9.37 13.34
CA SER A 179 13.37 9.80 13.49
C SER A 179 14.06 9.18 14.69
N TRP A 180 13.36 9.01 15.81
CA TRP A 180 13.94 8.34 16.98
C TRP A 180 14.22 6.87 16.68
N ALA A 181 13.25 6.18 16.06
CA ALA A 181 13.39 4.77 15.71
C ALA A 181 14.58 4.53 14.76
N ILE A 182 14.80 5.40 13.76
CA ILE A 182 16.00 5.33 12.90
C ILE A 182 17.28 5.51 13.73
N GLY A 183 17.28 6.38 14.74
CA GLY A 183 18.41 6.52 15.68
C GLY A 183 18.76 5.21 16.40
N ILE A 184 17.75 4.51 16.91
CA ILE A 184 17.93 3.20 17.56
C ILE A 184 18.41 2.14 16.55
N ILE A 185 17.80 2.10 15.36
CA ILE A 185 18.20 1.18 14.28
C ILE A 185 19.67 1.40 13.89
N MET A 186 20.14 2.65 13.77
CA MET A 186 21.54 2.94 13.46
C MET A 186 22.47 2.36 14.54
N VAL A 187 22.13 2.48 15.83
CA VAL A 187 22.92 1.90 16.92
C VAL A 187 23.02 0.38 16.78
N GLU A 188 21.89 -0.30 16.56
CA GLU A 188 21.87 -1.76 16.34
C GLU A 188 22.70 -2.18 15.13
N LEU A 189 22.56 -1.46 14.01
CA LEU A 189 23.26 -1.75 12.76
C LEU A 189 24.78 -1.60 12.86
N TYR A 190 25.26 -0.53 13.51
CA TYR A 190 26.70 -0.29 13.66
C TYR A 190 27.34 -1.21 14.70
N LEU A 191 26.61 -1.55 15.77
CA LEU A 191 27.11 -2.45 16.81
C LEU A 191 26.85 -3.94 16.51
N LYS A 192 26.07 -4.24 15.46
CA LYS A 192 25.71 -5.61 15.03
C LYS A 192 25.01 -6.41 16.13
N ILE A 193 24.20 -5.72 16.95
CA ILE A 193 23.42 -6.28 18.05
C ILE A 193 21.93 -6.11 17.81
N THR A 194 21.13 -6.84 18.58
CA THR A 194 19.71 -6.57 18.75
C THR A 194 19.48 -6.20 20.22
N LEU A 195 18.81 -5.09 20.51
CA LEU A 195 18.61 -4.63 21.89
C LEU A 195 17.77 -5.62 22.71
N SER A 196 16.86 -6.35 22.05
CA SER A 196 16.06 -7.41 22.68
C SER A 196 16.90 -8.61 23.15
N ASP A 197 18.11 -8.80 22.60
CA ASP A 197 19.02 -9.86 23.05
C ASP A 197 19.72 -9.46 24.36
N LEU A 198 19.83 -8.15 24.64
CA LEU A 198 20.50 -7.61 25.82
C LEU A 198 19.56 -7.40 27.00
N TRP A 199 18.32 -7.00 26.73
CA TRP A 199 17.38 -6.56 27.77
C TRP A 199 15.95 -7.01 27.49
N SER A 200 15.18 -7.19 28.55
CA SER A 200 13.73 -7.21 28.45
C SER A 200 13.18 -5.79 28.22
N ILE A 201 11.93 -5.71 27.74
CA ILE A 201 11.23 -4.43 27.51
C ILE A 201 11.22 -3.57 28.79
N GLN A 202 10.97 -4.18 29.96
CA GLN A 202 10.93 -3.46 31.23
C GLN A 202 12.30 -2.87 31.60
N GLN A 203 13.37 -3.62 31.35
CA GLN A 203 14.74 -3.16 31.58
C GLN A 203 15.10 -2.00 30.64
N PHE A 204 14.77 -2.11 29.35
CA PHE A 204 15.01 -1.04 28.38
C PHE A 204 14.24 0.24 28.71
N ILE A 205 12.95 0.13 29.08
CA ILE A 205 12.15 1.27 29.54
C ILE A 205 12.77 1.90 30.79
N SER A 206 13.29 1.11 31.72
CA SER A 206 13.98 1.61 32.92
C SER A 206 15.26 2.38 32.58
N ILE A 207 16.03 1.92 31.59
CA ILE A 207 17.20 2.65 31.08
C ILE A 207 16.75 4.01 30.53
N LEU A 208 15.72 4.04 29.70
CA LEU A 208 15.18 5.28 29.14
C LEU A 208 14.65 6.23 30.23
N GLN A 209 13.92 5.70 31.21
CA GLN A 209 13.44 6.49 32.35
C GLN A 209 14.60 7.05 33.17
N SER A 210 15.65 6.26 33.42
CA SER A 210 16.82 6.72 34.18
C SER A 210 17.54 7.87 33.48
N PHE A 211 17.60 7.86 32.14
CA PHE A 211 18.10 8.98 31.34
C PHE A 211 17.23 10.23 31.54
N CYS A 212 15.91 10.10 31.46
CA CYS A 212 14.99 11.21 31.70
C CYS A 212 15.14 11.85 33.10
N HIS A 213 15.46 11.06 34.13
CA HIS A 213 15.63 11.56 35.51
C HIS A 213 17.02 12.18 35.78
N LYS A 214 18.08 11.71 35.10
CA LYS A 214 19.45 12.21 35.28
C LYS A 214 19.73 13.57 34.62
N MET A 215 18.72 14.21 34.03
CA MET A 215 18.88 15.50 33.37
C MET A 215 19.20 16.63 34.35
N ASN A 216 20.49 16.79 34.61
CA ASN A 216 21.11 18.03 35.03
C ASN A 216 22.23 18.37 34.02
N THR A 217 21.85 19.20 33.04
CA THR A 217 22.66 20.27 32.41
C THR A 217 23.75 20.01 31.34
N GLN A 218 24.00 18.80 30.78
CA GLN A 218 25.05 18.69 29.72
C GLN A 218 24.65 18.11 28.35
N THR A 219 23.77 17.11 28.23
CA THR A 219 23.37 16.59 26.90
C THR A 219 21.90 16.16 26.84
N ASP A 220 21.21 16.50 25.74
CA ASP A 220 19.81 16.14 25.48
C ASP A 220 19.65 14.85 24.64
N SER A 221 20.77 14.23 24.26
CA SER A 221 20.79 13.02 23.44
C SER A 221 20.86 11.74 24.30
N PHE A 222 20.10 10.73 23.90
CA PHE A 222 20.09 9.42 24.57
C PHE A 222 21.29 8.53 24.18
N LEU A 223 22.04 8.86 23.13
CA LEU A 223 23.08 7.98 22.57
C LEU A 223 24.15 7.59 23.59
N SER A 224 24.75 8.57 24.29
CA SER A 224 25.83 8.32 25.25
C SER A 224 25.38 7.39 26.37
N HIS A 225 24.21 7.66 26.95
CA HIS A 225 23.60 6.84 28.00
C HIS A 225 23.27 5.43 27.51
N LEU A 226 22.80 5.30 26.25
CA LEU A 226 22.54 4.00 25.64
C LEU A 226 23.85 3.21 25.42
N LEU A 227 24.90 3.83 24.89
CA LEU A 227 26.20 3.17 24.68
C LEU A 227 26.85 2.71 26.00
N GLU A 228 26.75 3.52 27.05
CA GLU A 228 27.20 3.13 28.40
C GLU A 228 26.41 1.92 28.91
N ALA A 229 25.09 1.92 28.78
CA ALA A 229 24.25 0.78 29.17
C ALA A 229 24.62 -0.48 28.39
N ILE A 230 24.81 -0.38 27.06
CA ILE A 230 25.21 -1.51 26.20
C ILE A 230 26.56 -2.08 26.67
N LYS A 231 27.54 -1.24 26.97
CA LYS A 231 28.87 -1.68 27.45
C LYS A 231 28.83 -2.35 28.82
N ILE A 232 27.87 -1.97 29.68
CA ILE A 232 27.63 -2.65 30.96
C ILE A 232 27.01 -4.03 30.73
N ALA A 233 26.05 -4.15 29.80
CA ALA A 233 25.38 -5.42 29.51
C ALA A 233 26.26 -6.39 28.71
N ASN A 234 27.14 -5.88 27.85
CA ASN A 234 28.09 -6.65 27.06
C ASN A 234 29.47 -5.96 27.10
N SER A 235 30.31 -6.35 28.06
CA SER A 235 31.62 -5.73 28.29
C SER A 235 32.63 -5.98 27.16
N GLU A 236 32.44 -7.03 26.37
CA GLU A 236 33.33 -7.40 25.27
C GLU A 236 33.01 -6.66 23.96
N ILE A 237 31.90 -5.90 23.91
CA ILE A 237 31.49 -5.21 22.69
C ILE A 237 32.47 -4.08 22.32
N ASP A 238 32.93 -4.12 21.07
CA ASP A 238 33.73 -3.05 20.49
C ASP A 238 32.82 -1.96 19.91
N ILE A 239 32.86 -0.77 20.49
CA ILE A 239 32.06 0.39 20.04
C ILE A 239 32.87 1.15 18.99
N ASN A 240 32.83 0.64 17.76
CA ASN A 240 33.50 1.25 16.62
C ASN A 240 32.51 2.05 15.75
N ILE A 241 32.12 3.23 16.24
CA ILE A 241 31.25 4.17 15.53
C ILE A 241 32.02 5.46 15.29
N ASP A 242 32.12 5.87 14.02
CA ASP A 242 32.77 7.12 13.62
C ASP A 242 32.09 8.33 14.26
N GLU A 243 32.85 9.38 14.57
CA GLU A 243 32.33 10.57 15.27
C GLU A 243 31.24 11.30 14.47
N ASN A 244 31.39 11.40 13.15
CA ASN A 244 30.36 11.99 12.29
C ASN A 244 29.05 11.19 12.30
N VAL A 245 29.14 9.88 12.44
CA VAL A 245 27.98 8.99 12.55
C VAL A 245 27.32 9.15 13.92
N LYS A 246 28.11 9.28 15.00
CA LYS A 246 27.55 9.60 16.32
C LYS A 246 26.76 10.90 16.31
N ILE A 247 27.28 11.95 15.66
CA ILE A 247 26.56 13.24 15.51
C ILE A 247 25.24 13.04 14.75
N LEU A 248 25.22 12.21 13.70
CA LEU A 248 24.00 11.87 12.98
C LEU A 248 23.00 11.15 13.89
N ILE A 249 23.44 10.16 14.66
CA ILE A 249 22.60 9.42 15.61
C ILE A 249 22.09 10.34 16.73
N ASP A 250 22.92 11.24 17.25
CA ASP A 250 22.55 12.23 18.27
C ASP A 250 21.43 13.14 17.81
N LYS A 251 21.44 13.59 16.54
CA LYS A 251 20.36 14.40 15.96
C LYS A 251 19.01 13.64 15.96
N CYS A 252 19.05 12.32 15.84
CA CYS A 252 17.87 11.44 15.86
C CYS A 252 17.41 11.09 17.29
N LEU A 253 18.34 10.96 18.24
CA LEU A 253 18.08 10.51 19.61
C LEU A 253 17.90 11.65 20.63
N GLN A 254 17.44 12.82 20.18
CA GLN A 254 17.06 13.92 21.06
C GLN A 254 15.79 13.60 21.85
N LEU A 255 15.82 13.87 23.16
CA LEU A 255 14.67 13.67 24.06
C LEU A 255 13.45 14.50 23.63
N SER A 256 13.67 15.80 23.36
CA SER A 256 12.61 16.69 22.87
C SER A 256 12.37 16.49 21.38
N SER A 257 11.13 16.16 21.00
CA SER A 257 10.71 16.00 19.59
C SER A 257 10.89 17.28 18.76
N LEU A 258 10.93 18.46 19.41
CA LEU A 258 11.19 19.75 18.75
C LEU A 258 12.67 19.94 18.39
N LYS A 259 13.59 19.43 19.21
CA LYS A 259 15.05 19.50 18.97
C LYS A 259 15.52 18.38 18.03
N ARG A 260 14.80 17.26 17.99
CA ARG A 260 15.08 16.12 17.11
C ARG A 260 15.01 16.56 15.65
N SER A 261 15.99 16.19 14.82
CA SER A 261 15.96 16.52 13.38
C SER A 261 14.78 15.86 12.68
N SER A 262 14.28 16.47 11.61
CA SER A 262 13.41 15.75 10.68
C SER A 262 14.21 14.72 9.88
N ILE A 263 13.55 13.69 9.34
CA ILE A 263 14.23 12.69 8.51
C ILE A 263 14.86 13.33 7.27
N LYS A 264 14.19 14.31 6.67
CA LYS A 264 14.71 15.04 5.49
C LYS A 264 16.01 15.78 5.80
N GLU A 265 16.09 16.46 6.95
CA GLU A 265 17.32 17.13 7.40
C GLU A 265 18.42 16.12 7.78
N ALA A 266 18.07 15.06 8.51
CA ALA A 266 19.01 14.01 8.89
C ALA A 266 19.59 13.30 7.67
N TRP A 267 18.76 13.05 6.64
CA TRP A 267 19.18 12.45 5.38
C TRP A 267 20.14 13.35 4.60
N GLY A 268 19.87 14.66 4.53
CA GLY A 268 20.80 15.63 3.94
C GLY A 268 22.17 15.59 4.61
N PHE A 269 22.20 15.57 5.95
CA PHE A 269 23.45 15.44 6.70
C PHE A 269 24.13 14.07 6.49
N ALA A 270 23.37 12.98 6.43
CA ALA A 270 23.91 11.64 6.16
C ALA A 270 24.60 11.57 4.79
N LYS A 271 24.04 12.19 3.75
CA LYS A 271 24.68 12.28 2.42
C LYS A 271 26.06 12.94 2.51
N GLU A 272 26.20 14.00 3.29
CA GLU A 272 27.49 14.67 3.52
C GLU A 272 28.47 13.78 4.29
N VAL A 273 28.00 13.15 5.39
CA VAL A 273 28.82 12.28 6.25
C VAL A 273 29.40 11.10 5.46
N TYR A 274 28.58 10.46 4.63
CA TYR A 274 28.99 9.30 3.83
C TYR A 274 29.62 9.69 2.48
N LYS A 275 29.81 10.99 2.21
CA LYS A 275 30.30 11.52 0.93
C LYS A 275 29.54 10.94 -0.26
N PHE A 276 28.23 10.80 -0.10
CA PHE A 276 27.36 10.25 -1.13
C PHE A 276 27.33 11.21 -2.31
N GLN A 277 27.93 10.80 -3.43
CA GLN A 277 27.72 11.46 -4.69
C GLN A 277 26.44 10.89 -5.27
N GLU A 278 25.43 11.73 -5.50
CA GLU A 278 24.31 11.37 -6.35
C GLU A 278 24.92 10.95 -7.69
N SER A 279 24.95 9.65 -7.95
CA SER A 279 25.16 9.16 -9.29
C SER A 279 24.04 9.78 -10.09
N THR A 280 24.39 10.77 -10.92
CA THR A 280 23.52 11.26 -11.97
C THR A 280 23.03 10.01 -12.68
N VAL A 281 21.77 9.65 -12.45
CA VAL A 281 21.09 8.63 -13.24
C VAL A 281 21.10 9.22 -14.63
N LYS A 282 22.07 8.74 -15.42
CA LYS A 282 22.32 9.23 -16.76
C LYS A 282 21.02 9.01 -17.52
N GLU A 283 20.54 10.05 -18.17
CA GLU A 283 19.53 10.02 -19.23
C GLU A 283 19.81 8.96 -20.33
N GLY A 284 20.94 8.24 -20.27
CA GLY A 284 21.27 7.10 -21.14
C GLY A 284 21.04 5.70 -20.56
N GLU A 285 20.37 5.49 -19.41
CA GLU A 285 19.94 4.13 -19.02
C GLU A 285 18.89 3.58 -19.98
N PHE A 286 17.98 4.43 -20.47
CA PHE A 286 17.02 4.04 -21.51
C PHE A 286 17.74 3.69 -22.81
N ASP A 287 18.68 4.53 -23.27
CA ASP A 287 19.44 4.26 -24.51
C ASP A 287 20.35 3.03 -24.39
N LYS A 288 20.95 2.78 -23.23
CA LYS A 288 21.73 1.56 -22.97
C LYS A 288 20.85 0.33 -22.86
N HIS A 289 19.66 0.46 -22.27
CA HIS A 289 18.65 -0.60 -22.23
C HIS A 289 18.15 -0.91 -23.64
N MET A 290 17.97 0.11 -24.48
CA MET A 290 17.49 -0.03 -25.84
C MET A 290 18.56 -0.63 -26.77
N GLN A 291 19.82 -0.22 -26.64
CA GLN A 291 20.96 -0.84 -27.33
C GLN A 291 21.22 -2.28 -26.85
N MET A 292 20.97 -2.58 -25.57
CA MET A 292 21.05 -3.94 -25.03
C MET A 292 19.90 -4.81 -25.55
N ILE A 293 18.69 -4.27 -25.71
CA ILE A 293 17.56 -4.96 -26.32
C ILE A 293 17.82 -5.20 -27.81
N GLU A 294 18.32 -4.22 -28.57
CA GLU A 294 18.69 -4.39 -29.98
C GLU A 294 19.76 -5.48 -30.17
N LYS A 295 20.72 -5.56 -29.24
CA LYS A 295 21.77 -6.60 -29.24
C LYS A 295 21.27 -7.96 -28.75
N LEU A 296 20.26 -8.01 -27.87
CA LEU A 296 19.61 -9.26 -27.44
C LEU A 296 18.68 -9.81 -28.54
N LEU A 297 18.07 -8.94 -29.33
CA LEU A 297 17.24 -9.29 -30.48
C LEU A 297 18.06 -9.78 -31.69
N SER A 298 19.34 -9.37 -31.79
CA SER A 298 20.23 -9.82 -32.87
C SER A 298 20.85 -11.21 -32.65
N ASP A 299 20.95 -11.67 -31.39
CA ASP A 299 21.81 -12.82 -31.03
C ASP A 299 21.07 -14.05 -30.48
N ALA A 300 19.74 -14.01 -30.24
CA ALA A 300 19.09 -15.05 -29.43
C ALA A 300 18.28 -16.10 -30.23
N ASN A 301 18.79 -17.33 -30.20
CA ASN A 301 17.96 -18.53 -29.96
C ASN A 301 17.14 -18.30 -28.67
N LEU A 302 15.81 -18.31 -28.77
CA LEU A 302 14.88 -17.88 -27.71
C LEU A 302 14.45 -19.02 -26.78
N GLU A 303 15.30 -19.38 -25.80
CA GLU A 303 14.86 -20.12 -24.60
C GLU A 303 14.79 -19.19 -23.37
N GLY A 304 13.64 -19.15 -22.69
CA GLY A 304 13.50 -18.54 -21.36
C GLY A 304 12.99 -17.09 -21.29
N VAL A 305 11.94 -16.74 -22.05
CA VAL A 305 11.30 -15.41 -21.98
C VAL A 305 10.74 -15.12 -20.58
N ILE A 306 11.37 -14.17 -19.88
CA ILE A 306 10.91 -13.59 -18.61
C ILE A 306 9.64 -12.77 -18.90
N VAL A 307 8.53 -13.14 -18.26
CA VAL A 307 7.25 -12.44 -18.43
C VAL A 307 7.16 -11.36 -17.36
N ASP A 308 7.40 -10.10 -17.75
CA ASP A 308 7.22 -8.94 -16.87
C ASP A 308 5.71 -8.69 -16.64
N ARG A 309 5.22 -9.05 -15.45
CA ARG A 309 3.82 -8.86 -15.02
C ARG A 309 3.78 -7.96 -13.79
N PRO A 310 2.85 -6.99 -13.74
CA PRO A 310 2.70 -6.13 -12.58
C PRO A 310 2.21 -6.95 -11.37
N LEU A 311 2.55 -6.50 -10.16
CA LEU A 311 2.30 -7.24 -8.92
C LEU A 311 0.81 -7.50 -8.66
N ASN A 312 -0.07 -6.58 -9.07
CA ASN A 312 -1.52 -6.75 -8.96
C ASN A 312 -2.05 -7.90 -9.84
N GLU A 313 -1.50 -8.10 -11.04
CA GLU A 313 -1.81 -9.29 -11.86
C GLU A 313 -1.32 -10.56 -11.19
N LEU A 314 -0.06 -10.56 -10.73
CA LEU A 314 0.54 -11.74 -10.10
C LEU A 314 -0.25 -12.16 -8.86
N PHE A 315 -0.68 -11.19 -8.04
CA PHE A 315 -1.50 -11.47 -6.88
C PHE A 315 -2.94 -11.88 -7.25
N PHE A 316 -3.52 -11.32 -8.32
CA PHE A 316 -4.81 -11.79 -8.83
C PHE A 316 -4.73 -13.27 -9.25
N LEU A 317 -3.71 -13.66 -10.00
CA LEU A 317 -3.47 -15.05 -10.40
C LEU A 317 -3.14 -15.93 -9.20
N TRP A 318 -2.43 -15.40 -8.19
CA TRP A 318 -2.17 -16.11 -6.93
C TRP A 318 -3.47 -16.53 -6.24
N LYS A 319 -4.47 -15.65 -6.18
CA LYS A 319 -5.80 -15.96 -5.62
C LYS A 319 -6.52 -17.08 -6.39
N LEU A 320 -6.31 -17.17 -7.71
CA LEU A 320 -6.90 -18.22 -8.55
C LEU A 320 -6.20 -19.59 -8.41
N CYS A 321 -4.95 -19.62 -7.93
CA CYS A 321 -4.18 -20.85 -7.71
C CYS A 321 -4.62 -21.69 -6.49
N GLY A 322 -5.81 -21.44 -5.95
CA GLY A 322 -6.38 -22.19 -4.82
C GLY A 322 -5.83 -21.80 -3.45
N SER A 323 -5.04 -20.73 -3.35
CA SER A 323 -4.55 -20.21 -2.09
C SER A 323 -5.63 -19.37 -1.39
N ASN A 324 -5.89 -19.64 -0.11
CA ASN A 324 -6.81 -18.84 0.72
C ASN A 324 -6.03 -18.16 1.84
N ILE A 325 -6.00 -16.82 1.81
CA ILE A 325 -5.28 -15.99 2.78
C ILE A 325 -5.78 -16.20 4.22
N GLU A 326 -7.08 -16.37 4.41
CA GLU A 326 -7.70 -16.57 5.72
C GLU A 326 -7.36 -17.95 6.30
N ALA A 327 -7.22 -18.97 5.44
CA ALA A 327 -6.79 -20.30 5.86
C ALA A 327 -5.29 -20.36 6.25
N ILE A 328 -4.47 -19.49 5.65
CA ILE A 328 -3.03 -19.39 5.95
C ILE A 328 -2.81 -18.63 7.26
N LEU A 329 -3.44 -17.45 7.38
CA LEU A 329 -3.18 -16.52 8.48
C LEU A 329 -4.04 -16.83 9.72
N LYS A 330 -5.13 -17.59 9.59
CA LYS A 330 -6.01 -18.07 10.68
C LYS A 330 -6.28 -16.97 11.71
N PRO A 331 -7.04 -15.91 11.37
CA PRO A 331 -7.40 -14.89 12.33
C PRO A 331 -8.09 -15.56 13.52
N ALA A 332 -7.77 -15.13 14.74
CA ALA A 332 -8.38 -15.69 15.94
C ALA A 332 -9.91 -15.57 15.87
N GLU A 333 -10.61 -16.70 15.99
CA GLU A 333 -12.07 -16.72 16.01
C GLU A 333 -12.57 -16.00 17.26
N HIS A 334 -13.19 -14.83 17.08
CA HIS A 334 -13.93 -14.18 18.15
C HIS A 334 -15.31 -14.84 18.20
N LYS A 335 -15.45 -15.84 19.07
CA LYS A 335 -16.75 -16.45 19.36
C LYS A 335 -17.55 -15.48 20.23
N PHE A 336 -18.36 -14.64 19.59
CA PHE A 336 -19.30 -13.78 20.29
C PHE A 336 -20.52 -14.59 20.75
N ALA A 337 -20.63 -14.88 22.04
CA ALA A 337 -21.90 -15.25 22.64
C ALA A 337 -22.71 -13.96 22.87
N ARG A 338 -23.43 -13.47 21.85
CA ARG A 338 -24.38 -12.37 22.03
C ARG A 338 -25.74 -12.96 22.39
N CYS A 339 -26.18 -12.76 23.64
CA CYS A 339 -27.59 -12.97 23.99
C CYS A 339 -28.31 -11.63 23.83
N VAL A 340 -29.31 -11.58 22.95
CA VAL A 340 -30.25 -10.45 22.89
C VAL A 340 -31.40 -10.81 23.82
N ILE A 341 -31.57 -10.05 24.90
CA ILE A 341 -32.74 -10.14 25.77
C ILE A 341 -33.61 -8.92 25.50
N ASP A 342 -34.94 -9.06 25.63
CA ASP A 342 -35.95 -8.03 25.37
C ASP A 342 -35.52 -6.63 25.83
N ASP A 343 -35.90 -5.62 25.03
CA ASP A 343 -35.46 -4.21 25.04
C ASP A 343 -34.08 -3.89 24.41
N PHE A 344 -33.55 -4.78 23.54
CA PHE A 344 -32.28 -4.60 22.82
C PHE A 344 -31.06 -4.38 23.73
N ILE A 345 -31.13 -4.80 24.98
CA ILE A 345 -29.98 -4.74 25.89
C ILE A 345 -29.06 -5.91 25.53
N LEU A 346 -27.92 -5.59 24.92
CA LEU A 346 -26.85 -6.56 24.67
C LEU A 346 -26.15 -6.87 26.01
N LEU A 347 -26.31 -8.10 26.50
CA LEU A 347 -25.60 -8.62 27.66
C LEU A 347 -24.61 -9.71 27.23
N GLY A 348 -23.36 -9.54 27.63
CA GLY A 348 -22.27 -10.48 27.43
C GLY A 348 -20.92 -9.77 27.62
N ASP A 349 -20.06 -10.33 28.46
CA ASP A 349 -18.66 -9.91 28.48
C ASP A 349 -18.03 -10.27 27.14
N VAL A 350 -17.24 -9.36 26.58
CA VAL A 350 -16.26 -9.73 25.58
C VAL A 350 -15.37 -10.75 26.28
N LEU A 351 -15.41 -12.01 25.84
CA LEU A 351 -14.32 -12.93 26.15
C LEU A 351 -13.09 -12.32 25.48
N GLU A 352 -12.42 -11.43 26.21
CA GLU A 352 -11.11 -10.89 25.88
C GLU A 352 -10.15 -12.08 25.90
N ASN A 353 -10.15 -12.83 24.81
CA ASN A 353 -8.99 -13.63 24.51
C ASN A 353 -7.92 -12.61 24.13
N ASP A 354 -6.88 -12.52 24.96
CA ASP A 354 -5.59 -11.95 24.62
C ASP A 354 -5.12 -12.59 23.31
N CYS A 355 -5.58 -12.06 22.18
CA CYS A 355 -4.98 -12.37 20.91
C CYS A 355 -3.57 -11.82 21.04
N LEU A 356 -2.59 -12.72 21.06
CA LEU A 356 -1.19 -12.38 20.80
C LEU A 356 -1.15 -11.73 19.41
N ASN A 357 -1.35 -10.42 19.40
CA ASN A 357 -1.57 -9.55 18.25
C ASN A 357 -0.25 -9.27 17.56
N SER A 358 0.36 -10.32 17.02
CA SER A 358 1.46 -10.19 16.08
C SER A 358 0.84 -9.78 14.74
N TYR A 359 0.96 -8.49 14.42
CA TYR A 359 0.73 -7.98 13.06
C TYR A 359 1.97 -8.23 12.19
N ASP A 360 2.73 -9.30 12.47
CA ASP A 360 3.93 -9.67 11.73
C ASP A 360 3.60 -9.97 10.27
N ALA A 361 4.59 -9.79 9.41
CA ALA A 361 4.46 -10.12 8.00
C ALA A 361 4.63 -11.64 7.81
N ILE A 362 3.57 -12.33 7.42
CA ILE A 362 3.59 -13.76 7.11
C ILE A 362 3.77 -13.93 5.60
N LEU A 363 4.80 -14.66 5.20
CA LEU A 363 5.07 -14.98 3.80
C LEU A 363 3.97 -15.87 3.21
N LEU A 364 3.45 -15.49 2.04
CA LEU A 364 2.44 -16.25 1.32
C LEU A 364 3.10 -17.32 0.42
N PRO A 365 2.62 -18.58 0.44
CA PRO A 365 3.17 -19.63 -0.42
C PRO A 365 2.97 -19.33 -1.91
N SER A 366 4.06 -19.32 -2.70
CA SER A 366 4.02 -19.03 -4.14
C SER A 366 4.28 -20.23 -5.04
N SER A 367 4.47 -21.44 -4.48
CA SER A 367 4.78 -22.66 -5.24
C SER A 367 3.76 -22.96 -6.35
N ASN A 368 2.46 -22.86 -6.05
CA ASN A 368 1.38 -23.09 -7.01
C ASN A 368 1.42 -22.06 -8.15
N LEU A 369 1.57 -20.78 -7.82
CA LEU A 369 1.67 -19.69 -8.79
C LEU A 369 2.89 -19.87 -9.70
N LYS A 370 4.08 -20.11 -9.12
CA LYS A 370 5.32 -20.34 -9.87
C LYS A 370 5.19 -21.53 -10.82
N SER A 371 4.58 -22.63 -10.38
CA SER A 371 4.33 -23.81 -11.20
C SER A 371 3.41 -23.49 -12.39
N ARG A 372 2.31 -22.78 -12.14
CA ARG A 372 1.34 -22.39 -13.18
C ARG A 372 1.91 -21.38 -14.18
N LEU A 373 2.68 -20.39 -13.71
CA LEU A 373 3.35 -19.43 -14.59
C LEU A 373 4.37 -20.10 -15.52
N LYS A 374 5.13 -21.07 -15.00
CA LYS A 374 6.03 -21.88 -15.84
C LYS A 374 5.25 -22.62 -16.93
N ALA A 375 4.15 -23.27 -16.58
CA ALA A 375 3.30 -23.95 -17.56
C ALA A 375 2.77 -23.00 -18.66
N LEU A 376 2.34 -21.79 -18.28
CA LEU A 376 1.87 -20.75 -19.22
C LEU A 376 2.99 -20.22 -20.13
N GLN A 377 4.23 -20.12 -19.63
CA GLN A 377 5.38 -19.70 -20.43
C GLN A 377 5.69 -20.72 -21.52
N TYR A 378 5.77 -22.01 -21.16
CA TYR A 378 5.98 -23.08 -22.13
C TYR A 378 4.90 -23.09 -23.21
N GLN A 379 3.63 -22.85 -22.84
CA GLN A 379 2.53 -22.78 -23.80
C GLN A 379 2.62 -21.60 -24.78
N ASN A 380 3.42 -20.57 -24.54
CA ASN A 380 3.56 -19.44 -25.47
C ASN A 380 4.79 -19.58 -26.37
N THR A 381 5.89 -20.19 -25.89
CA THR A 381 7.10 -20.40 -26.69
C THR A 381 6.93 -21.40 -27.84
N TYR A 382 6.03 -22.38 -27.72
CA TYR A 382 5.75 -23.34 -28.81
C TYR A 382 4.93 -22.77 -29.98
N PHE A 383 4.49 -21.50 -29.90
CA PHE A 383 3.69 -20.85 -30.95
C PHE A 383 4.47 -19.80 -31.76
N ASP A 384 5.74 -19.54 -31.42
CA ASP A 384 6.57 -18.52 -32.08
C ASP A 384 7.38 -19.08 -33.28
N ASP A 385 7.21 -20.37 -33.60
CA ASP A 385 7.87 -21.02 -34.72
C ASP A 385 7.10 -20.75 -36.03
N GLY A 386 7.25 -19.53 -36.54
CA GLY A 386 7.35 -19.25 -37.98
C GLY A 386 6.15 -19.49 -38.91
N THR A 387 4.94 -19.76 -38.41
CA THR A 387 3.75 -19.79 -39.28
C THR A 387 2.90 -18.53 -39.10
N ASP A 388 2.91 -17.72 -40.16
CA ASP A 388 1.92 -16.71 -40.57
C ASP A 388 0.93 -16.16 -39.53
N LEU A 389 0.95 -14.82 -39.43
CA LEU A 389 0.16 -13.87 -38.64
C LEU A 389 -1.38 -14.02 -38.59
N VAL A 390 -1.99 -15.18 -38.84
CA VAL A 390 -3.46 -15.31 -38.85
C VAL A 390 -3.94 -16.68 -38.35
N GLU A 391 -3.47 -17.16 -37.20
CA GLU A 391 -4.24 -18.13 -36.43
C GLU A 391 -4.25 -17.80 -34.93
N THR A 392 -5.36 -17.23 -34.46
CA THR A 392 -6.04 -17.66 -33.21
C THR A 392 -7.42 -16.98 -33.07
N PRO A 393 -8.38 -17.16 -34.00
CA PRO A 393 -9.79 -16.87 -33.67
C PRO A 393 -10.30 -17.78 -32.53
N ASN A 394 -9.56 -18.85 -32.18
CA ASN A 394 -10.07 -19.99 -31.42
C ASN A 394 -9.54 -20.17 -29.98
N LYS A 395 -8.56 -19.38 -29.50
CA LYS A 395 -8.08 -19.54 -28.12
C LYS A 395 -9.17 -19.05 -27.15
N PHE A 396 -9.67 -19.96 -26.31
CA PHE A 396 -10.78 -19.72 -25.37
C PHE A 396 -12.15 -19.37 -25.99
N VAL A 397 -12.44 -19.82 -27.23
CA VAL A 397 -13.79 -19.66 -27.80
C VAL A 397 -14.87 -20.32 -26.93
N HIS A 398 -14.54 -21.42 -26.26
CA HIS A 398 -15.44 -22.08 -25.31
C HIS A 398 -15.85 -21.18 -24.13
N ASN A 399 -15.02 -20.20 -23.76
CA ASN A 399 -15.32 -19.25 -22.68
C ASN A 399 -16.28 -18.12 -23.11
N LEU A 400 -16.46 -17.87 -24.42
CA LEU A 400 -17.34 -16.77 -24.90
C LEU A 400 -18.81 -16.98 -24.51
N GLY A 401 -19.27 -18.23 -24.38
CA GLY A 401 -20.61 -18.58 -23.94
C GLY A 401 -20.74 -18.84 -22.43
N GLN A 402 -19.65 -18.75 -21.67
CA GLN A 402 -19.65 -19.00 -20.23
C GLN A 402 -20.06 -17.75 -19.44
N THR A 403 -20.57 -17.97 -18.22
CA THR A 403 -20.89 -16.88 -17.31
C THR A 403 -19.63 -16.12 -16.88
N LEU A 404 -19.81 -14.85 -16.49
CA LEU A 404 -18.70 -14.01 -16.02
C LEU A 404 -17.93 -14.68 -14.86
N ILE A 405 -18.65 -15.29 -13.91
CA ILE A 405 -18.06 -15.96 -12.74
C ILE A 405 -17.12 -17.10 -13.15
N VAL A 406 -17.48 -17.88 -14.19
CA VAL A 406 -16.63 -18.97 -14.68
C VAL A 406 -15.38 -18.40 -15.35
N LYS A 407 -15.54 -17.40 -16.21
CA LYS A 407 -14.42 -16.71 -16.88
C LYS A 407 -13.45 -16.07 -15.91
N GLU A 408 -13.94 -15.45 -14.83
CA GLU A 408 -13.10 -14.78 -13.82
C GLU A 408 -12.33 -15.74 -12.93
N ARG A 409 -12.76 -17.02 -12.85
CA ARG A 409 -12.08 -18.08 -12.09
C ARG A 409 -11.10 -18.91 -12.92
N ASP A 410 -11.12 -18.76 -14.24
CA ASP A 410 -10.22 -19.45 -15.15
C ASP A 410 -8.87 -18.71 -15.23
N ILE A 411 -7.84 -19.32 -14.64
CA ILE A 411 -6.50 -18.73 -14.53
C ILE A 411 -5.84 -18.51 -15.90
N ASP A 412 -5.97 -19.46 -16.83
CA ASP A 412 -5.31 -19.40 -18.12
C ASP A 412 -5.99 -18.35 -19.00
N TYR A 413 -7.33 -18.31 -18.93
CA TYR A 413 -8.13 -17.27 -19.57
C TYR A 413 -7.77 -15.87 -19.04
N GLN A 414 -7.79 -15.67 -17.72
CA GLN A 414 -7.49 -14.37 -17.12
C GLN A 414 -6.05 -13.92 -17.41
N ALA A 415 -5.06 -14.82 -17.31
CA ALA A 415 -3.66 -14.50 -17.61
C ALA A 415 -3.45 -14.07 -19.07
N TYR A 416 -4.18 -14.69 -20.01
CA TYR A 416 -4.21 -14.31 -21.42
C TYR A 416 -4.90 -12.96 -21.63
N ARG A 417 -6.11 -12.78 -21.10
CA ARG A 417 -6.90 -11.54 -21.26
C ARG A 417 -6.17 -10.34 -20.68
N MET A 418 -5.53 -10.48 -19.52
CA MET A 418 -4.74 -9.42 -18.88
C MET A 418 -3.56 -8.99 -19.76
N ARG A 419 -2.80 -9.95 -20.31
CA ARG A 419 -1.68 -9.66 -21.20
C ARG A 419 -2.14 -8.92 -22.46
N LEU A 420 -3.14 -9.46 -23.14
CA LEU A 420 -3.70 -8.86 -24.35
C LEU A 420 -4.20 -7.43 -24.12
N MET A 421 -4.94 -7.20 -23.02
CA MET A 421 -5.47 -5.87 -22.72
C MET A 421 -4.39 -4.89 -22.34
N LYS A 422 -3.34 -5.33 -21.63
CA LYS A 422 -2.17 -4.52 -21.33
C LYS A 422 -1.48 -4.07 -22.62
N ASP A 423 -1.14 -5.01 -23.50
CA ASP A 423 -0.45 -4.72 -24.75
C ASP A 423 -1.27 -3.76 -25.64
N LEU A 424 -2.60 -3.94 -25.68
CA LEU A 424 -3.49 -3.04 -26.40
C LEU A 424 -3.57 -1.65 -25.76
N LEU A 425 -3.58 -1.54 -24.43
CA LEU A 425 -3.55 -0.25 -23.73
C LEU A 425 -2.22 0.48 -23.95
N ASP A 426 -1.10 -0.24 -23.89
CA ASP A 426 0.24 0.33 -24.10
C ASP A 426 0.42 0.83 -25.55
N ALA A 427 -0.26 0.20 -26.52
CA ALA A 427 -0.29 0.63 -27.92
C ALA A 427 -1.40 1.63 -28.27
N PHE A 428 -2.22 2.04 -27.30
CA PHE A 428 -3.29 3.04 -27.51
C PHE A 428 -2.65 4.42 -27.81
N PRO A 429 -3.16 5.21 -28.78
CA PRO A 429 -4.45 5.10 -29.47
C PRO A 429 -4.47 4.26 -30.75
N TYR A 430 -3.32 3.80 -31.25
CA TYR A 430 -3.25 3.07 -32.53
C TYR A 430 -4.03 1.75 -32.51
N SER A 431 -4.10 1.11 -31.35
CA SER A 431 -4.84 -0.13 -31.11
C SER A 431 -6.36 0.03 -30.91
N SER A 432 -6.92 1.25 -31.02
CA SER A 432 -8.31 1.56 -30.60
C SER A 432 -9.38 0.63 -31.18
N HIS A 433 -9.27 0.26 -32.47
CA HIS A 433 -10.22 -0.65 -33.12
C HIS A 433 -10.16 -2.07 -32.52
N MET A 434 -8.94 -2.60 -32.32
CA MET A 434 -8.74 -3.92 -31.71
C MET A 434 -9.17 -3.91 -30.24
N LEU A 435 -8.80 -2.87 -29.48
CA LEU A 435 -9.21 -2.72 -28.08
C LEU A 435 -10.74 -2.75 -27.93
N LYS A 436 -11.47 -1.97 -28.74
CA LYS A 436 -12.94 -2.00 -28.75
C LYS A 436 -13.50 -3.38 -29.11
N THR A 437 -12.85 -4.09 -30.02
CA THR A 437 -13.28 -5.44 -30.45
C THR A 437 -13.08 -6.47 -29.33
N GLU A 438 -11.94 -6.44 -28.65
CA GLU A 438 -11.64 -7.37 -27.57
C GLU A 438 -12.45 -7.06 -26.30
N CYS A 439 -12.68 -5.78 -25.97
CA CYS A 439 -13.52 -5.39 -24.84
C CYS A 439 -14.96 -5.88 -24.96
N LYS A 440 -15.50 -6.01 -26.18
CA LYS A 440 -16.84 -6.60 -26.41
C LYS A 440 -16.92 -8.07 -25.98
N LYS A 441 -15.78 -8.80 -25.97
CA LYS A 441 -15.74 -10.20 -25.56
C LYS A 441 -15.72 -10.33 -24.03
N ASP A 442 -14.85 -9.57 -23.37
CA ASP A 442 -14.71 -9.55 -21.90
C ASP A 442 -13.77 -8.41 -21.45
N ILE A 443 -13.81 -8.04 -20.18
CA ILE A 443 -12.88 -7.07 -19.59
C ILE A 443 -12.32 -7.66 -18.30
N PRO A 444 -11.02 -7.98 -18.24
CA PRO A 444 -10.43 -8.58 -17.04
C PRO A 444 -10.51 -7.60 -15.86
N PRO A 445 -10.82 -8.06 -14.63
CA PRO A 445 -11.08 -7.20 -13.48
C PRO A 445 -9.98 -6.16 -13.21
N VAL A 446 -8.71 -6.57 -13.34
CA VAL A 446 -7.52 -5.75 -13.06
C VAL A 446 -7.43 -4.50 -13.95
N TYR A 447 -7.93 -4.58 -15.19
CA TYR A 447 -7.79 -3.50 -16.18
C TYR A 447 -9.07 -2.69 -16.43
N ARG A 448 -10.16 -2.97 -15.70
CA ARG A 448 -11.47 -2.32 -15.93
C ARG A 448 -11.39 -0.80 -15.97
N GLY A 449 -10.73 -0.18 -14.99
CA GLY A 449 -10.62 1.28 -14.93
C GLY A 449 -9.87 1.86 -16.14
N ALA A 450 -8.67 1.34 -16.43
CA ALA A 450 -7.88 1.80 -17.56
C ALA A 450 -8.62 1.63 -18.90
N LEU A 451 -9.29 0.49 -19.10
CA LEU A 451 -10.05 0.21 -20.32
C LEU A 451 -11.27 1.12 -20.46
N TRP A 452 -12.03 1.37 -19.38
CA TRP A 452 -13.15 2.31 -19.41
C TRP A 452 -12.70 3.74 -19.73
N SER A 453 -11.60 4.20 -19.11
CA SER A 453 -10.99 5.50 -19.41
C SER A 453 -10.61 5.63 -20.89
N ALA A 454 -10.00 4.58 -21.47
CA ALA A 454 -9.64 4.55 -22.88
C ALA A 454 -10.88 4.53 -23.80
N LEU A 455 -11.89 3.71 -23.48
CA LEU A 455 -13.15 3.62 -24.25
C LEU A 455 -13.94 4.93 -24.24
N LEU A 456 -13.92 5.65 -23.12
CA LEU A 456 -14.56 6.96 -22.96
C LEU A 456 -13.69 8.12 -23.43
N ASN A 457 -12.50 7.84 -23.99
CA ASN A 457 -11.58 8.81 -24.56
C ASN A 457 -11.20 9.92 -23.56
N VAL A 458 -10.92 9.53 -22.32
CA VAL A 458 -10.54 10.44 -21.24
C VAL A 458 -9.04 10.73 -21.36
N ASN A 459 -8.72 11.99 -21.61
CA ASN A 459 -7.36 12.48 -21.78
C ASN A 459 -6.86 13.19 -20.51
N ASP A 460 -5.54 13.37 -20.39
CA ASP A 460 -4.92 14.03 -19.23
C ASP A 460 -5.26 15.53 -19.12
N SER A 461 -5.93 16.13 -20.11
CA SER A 461 -6.50 17.49 -19.95
C SER A 461 -7.51 17.57 -18.81
N VAL A 462 -8.16 16.45 -18.46
CA VAL A 462 -9.13 16.36 -17.36
C VAL A 462 -8.55 16.80 -16.01
N TYR A 463 -7.24 16.65 -15.80
CA TYR A 463 -6.58 17.10 -14.57
C TYR A 463 -6.62 18.62 -14.44
N ILE A 464 -6.44 19.33 -15.56
CA ILE A 464 -6.51 20.79 -15.62
C ILE A 464 -7.95 21.23 -15.36
N ASP A 465 -8.91 20.61 -16.04
CA ASP A 465 -10.33 20.92 -15.91
C ASP A 465 -10.81 20.70 -14.47
N PHE A 466 -10.50 19.54 -13.89
CA PHE A 466 -10.89 19.20 -12.53
C PHE A 466 -10.29 20.15 -11.49
N LYS A 467 -9.04 20.59 -11.67
CA LYS A 467 -8.37 21.51 -10.74
C LYS A 467 -9.01 22.90 -10.72
N GLN A 468 -9.68 23.32 -11.79
CA GLN A 468 -10.42 24.58 -11.86
C GLN A 468 -11.75 24.52 -11.09
N LEU A 469 -12.27 23.31 -10.83
CA LEU A 469 -13.53 23.11 -10.12
C LEU A 469 -13.31 23.15 -8.60
N ASN A 470 -13.83 24.18 -7.94
CA ASN A 470 -13.76 24.29 -6.48
C ASN A 470 -14.77 23.35 -5.79
N THR A 471 -14.43 22.06 -5.76
CA THR A 471 -15.26 21.00 -5.14
C THR A 471 -15.40 21.10 -3.61
N TYR A 472 -14.63 21.98 -2.96
CA TYR A 472 -14.66 22.18 -1.51
C TYR A 472 -15.64 23.27 -1.06
N ALA A 473 -15.89 24.29 -1.89
CA ALA A 473 -16.83 25.36 -1.57
C ALA A 473 -18.26 24.83 -1.34
N GLU A 474 -19.04 25.50 -0.49
CA GLU A 474 -20.45 25.15 -0.27
C GLU A 474 -21.23 25.13 -1.60
N HIS A 475 -22.07 24.12 -1.77
CA HIS A 475 -22.89 23.92 -2.96
C HIS A 475 -24.35 23.66 -2.56
N PRO A 476 -25.36 24.14 -3.30
CA PRO A 476 -26.78 23.91 -2.97
C PRO A 476 -27.15 22.44 -2.77
N ALA A 477 -26.51 21.53 -3.50
CA ALA A 477 -26.73 20.09 -3.39
C ALA A 477 -26.13 19.44 -2.10
N ASP A 478 -25.29 20.15 -1.33
CA ASP A 478 -24.53 19.54 -0.22
C ASP A 478 -25.42 18.87 0.84
N ARG A 479 -26.59 19.46 1.14
CA ARG A 479 -27.55 18.89 2.10
C ARG A 479 -28.10 17.55 1.60
N GLN A 480 -28.43 17.45 0.32
CA GLN A 480 -28.94 16.22 -0.28
C GLN A 480 -27.85 15.16 -0.39
N LEU A 481 -26.66 15.55 -0.86
CA LEU A 481 -25.49 14.65 -0.96
C LEU A 481 -25.12 14.04 0.41
N GLN A 482 -25.21 14.82 1.49
CA GLN A 482 -24.92 14.33 2.86
C GLN A 482 -25.90 13.24 3.32
N VAL A 483 -27.12 13.24 2.80
CA VAL A 483 -28.16 12.25 3.15
C VAL A 483 -28.10 11.03 2.24
N ASP A 484 -27.87 11.24 0.94
CA ASP A 484 -27.93 10.18 -0.07
C ASP A 484 -26.67 9.31 -0.10
N ILE A 485 -25.48 9.93 -0.04
CA ILE A 485 -24.19 9.23 -0.17
C ILE A 485 -24.03 8.08 0.85
N PRO A 486 -24.32 8.27 2.16
CA PRO A 486 -24.17 7.17 3.12
C PRO A 486 -25.17 6.01 2.96
N ARG A 487 -26.23 6.20 2.16
CA ARG A 487 -27.28 5.21 1.90
C ARG A 487 -27.08 4.49 0.56
N CYS A 488 -26.34 5.10 -0.36
CA CYS A 488 -26.08 4.54 -1.68
C CYS A 488 -25.00 3.45 -1.62
N HIS A 489 -25.08 2.47 -2.52
CA HIS A 489 -24.02 1.48 -2.77
C HIS A 489 -23.52 0.70 -1.53
N GLN A 490 -24.41 0.45 -0.56
CA GLN A 490 -24.04 -0.24 0.70
C GLN A 490 -23.57 -1.70 0.52
N TYR A 491 -23.82 -2.29 -0.66
CA TYR A 491 -23.33 -3.62 -1.03
C TYR A 491 -21.86 -3.62 -1.43
N GLU A 492 -21.29 -2.47 -1.81
CA GLU A 492 -19.88 -2.33 -2.19
C GLU A 492 -19.08 -1.82 -1.00
N GLU A 493 -18.26 -2.68 -0.41
CA GLU A 493 -17.61 -2.41 0.88
C GLU A 493 -16.81 -1.10 0.88
N LEU A 494 -16.03 -0.86 -0.18
CA LEU A 494 -15.23 0.36 -0.30
C LEU A 494 -16.11 1.62 -0.29
N MET A 495 -17.29 1.57 -0.93
CA MET A 495 -18.20 2.70 -1.06
C MET A 495 -18.84 3.12 0.27
N THR A 496 -18.86 2.21 1.26
CA THR A 496 -19.33 2.51 2.61
C THR A 496 -18.28 3.20 3.49
N SER A 497 -17.05 3.37 2.99
CA SER A 497 -15.97 4.01 3.73
C SER A 497 -16.11 5.54 3.75
N PRO A 498 -15.66 6.22 4.83
CA PRO A 498 -15.67 7.69 4.88
C PRO A 498 -14.84 8.32 3.76
N ALA A 499 -13.76 7.66 3.35
CA ALA A 499 -12.94 8.08 2.21
C ALA A 499 -13.75 8.08 0.91
N ALA A 500 -14.53 7.03 0.65
CA ALA A 500 -15.40 6.95 -0.52
C ALA A 500 -16.51 7.99 -0.47
N HIS A 501 -17.15 8.21 0.68
CA HIS A 501 -18.18 9.23 0.82
C HIS A 501 -17.65 10.64 0.48
N MET A 502 -16.44 10.98 0.97
CA MET A 502 -15.79 12.24 0.68
C MET A 502 -15.45 12.36 -0.82
N LYS A 503 -14.85 11.33 -1.41
CA LYS A 503 -14.49 11.33 -2.84
C LYS A 503 -15.72 11.35 -3.75
N LEU A 504 -16.79 10.62 -3.43
CA LEU A 504 -18.05 10.63 -4.17
C LEU A 504 -18.71 12.01 -4.12
N LYS A 505 -18.73 12.66 -2.94
CA LYS A 505 -19.22 14.02 -2.82
C LYS A 505 -18.46 14.97 -3.73
N ARG A 506 -17.12 14.90 -3.73
CA ARG A 506 -16.27 15.73 -4.60
C ARG A 506 -16.49 15.44 -6.09
N LEU A 507 -16.63 14.17 -6.48
CA LEU A 507 -16.90 13.75 -7.86
C LEU A 507 -18.24 14.32 -8.36
N LEU A 508 -19.31 14.17 -7.57
CA LEU A 508 -20.64 14.69 -7.89
C LEU A 508 -20.64 16.22 -7.98
N LYS A 509 -19.96 16.89 -7.05
CA LYS A 509 -19.81 18.36 -7.09
C LYS A 509 -19.02 18.82 -8.31
N ALA A 510 -17.95 18.12 -8.68
CA ALA A 510 -17.21 18.44 -9.90
C ALA A 510 -18.12 18.39 -11.13
N TRP A 511 -18.93 17.33 -11.24
CA TRP A 511 -19.90 17.22 -12.32
C TRP A 511 -20.93 18.35 -12.31
N LEU A 512 -21.52 18.68 -11.16
CA LEU A 512 -22.50 19.78 -11.05
C LEU A 512 -21.91 21.15 -11.39
N LEU A 513 -20.69 21.43 -10.93
CA LEU A 513 -20.00 22.69 -11.21
C LEU A 513 -19.67 22.86 -12.69
N ALA A 514 -19.35 21.76 -13.37
CA ALA A 514 -19.08 21.75 -14.81
C ALA A 514 -20.36 21.83 -15.66
N ASN A 515 -21.53 21.55 -15.09
CA ASN A 515 -22.81 21.49 -15.78
C ASN A 515 -23.85 22.36 -15.02
N PRO A 516 -23.70 23.70 -15.02
CA PRO A 516 -24.46 24.60 -14.15
C PRO A 516 -25.97 24.64 -14.45
N ASP A 517 -26.37 24.23 -15.66
CA ASP A 517 -27.78 24.13 -16.05
C ASP A 517 -28.51 22.96 -15.37
N TYR A 518 -27.78 22.11 -14.66
CA TYR A 518 -28.30 20.92 -14.04
C TYR A 518 -28.24 20.98 -12.51
N VAL A 519 -29.21 20.34 -11.88
CA VAL A 519 -29.24 20.11 -10.42
C VAL A 519 -28.85 18.68 -10.11
N TYR A 520 -28.57 18.38 -8.85
CA TYR A 520 -28.39 16.98 -8.45
C TYR A 520 -29.74 16.24 -8.55
N TRP A 521 -29.76 15.11 -9.28
CA TRP A 521 -30.92 14.24 -9.40
C TRP A 521 -30.61 12.84 -8.88
N GLN A 522 -31.66 12.14 -8.43
CA GLN A 522 -31.56 10.78 -7.92
C GLN A 522 -31.06 9.83 -9.02
N GLY A 523 -30.00 9.06 -8.73
CA GLY A 523 -29.35 8.16 -9.68
C GLY A 523 -28.05 8.70 -10.28
N LEU A 524 -27.73 9.99 -10.13
CA LEU A 524 -26.41 10.50 -10.53
C LEU A 524 -25.28 9.87 -9.72
N ASP A 525 -25.52 9.61 -8.44
CA ASP A 525 -24.65 8.84 -7.56
C ASP A 525 -24.43 7.42 -8.08
N SER A 526 -25.46 6.76 -8.62
CA SER A 526 -25.34 5.44 -9.26
C SER A 526 -24.52 5.45 -10.54
N LEU A 527 -24.54 6.53 -11.31
CA LEU A 527 -23.67 6.70 -12.48
C LEU A 527 -22.21 6.98 -12.08
N ALA A 528 -22.01 7.71 -11.00
CA ALA A 528 -20.69 8.10 -10.52
C ALA A 528 -19.94 6.96 -9.81
N ALA A 529 -20.67 6.09 -9.08
CA ALA A 529 -20.06 5.07 -8.22
C ALA A 529 -19.12 4.10 -8.97
N PRO A 530 -19.46 3.51 -10.13
CA PRO A 530 -18.54 2.61 -10.85
C PRO A 530 -17.22 3.27 -11.23
N PHE A 531 -17.26 4.53 -11.69
CA PHE A 531 -16.06 5.27 -12.05
C PHE A 531 -15.23 5.64 -10.82
N LEU A 532 -15.87 5.97 -9.70
CA LEU A 532 -15.15 6.19 -8.45
C LEU A 532 -14.49 4.91 -7.94
N VAL A 533 -15.15 3.75 -8.01
CA VAL A 533 -14.55 2.47 -7.57
C VAL A 533 -13.32 2.14 -8.42
N HIS A 534 -13.42 2.31 -9.74
CA HIS A 534 -12.32 2.00 -10.65
C HIS A 534 -11.17 3.02 -10.64
N HIS A 535 -11.46 4.28 -10.35
CA HIS A 535 -10.49 5.37 -10.30
C HIS A 535 -10.46 6.02 -8.91
N PHE A 536 -10.51 5.18 -7.86
CA PHE A 536 -10.66 5.67 -6.48
C PHE A 536 -9.57 6.67 -6.09
N ASN A 537 -8.36 6.44 -6.58
CA ASN A 537 -7.17 7.25 -6.33
C ASN A 537 -6.92 8.33 -7.39
N ASP A 538 -7.77 8.39 -8.42
CA ASP A 538 -7.62 9.28 -9.56
C ASP A 538 -8.96 9.96 -9.86
N LEU A 539 -9.35 10.82 -8.91
CA LEU A 539 -10.63 11.52 -8.95
C LEU A 539 -10.85 12.35 -10.23
N PRO A 540 -9.82 13.04 -10.79
CA PRO A 540 -9.94 13.71 -12.09
C PRO A 540 -10.31 12.74 -13.22
N ARG A 541 -9.65 11.57 -13.30
CA ARG A 541 -9.98 10.57 -14.31
C ARG A 541 -11.37 9.98 -14.10
N ALA A 542 -11.77 9.73 -12.84
CA ALA A 542 -13.15 9.34 -12.50
C ALA A 542 -14.18 10.36 -13.02
N TYR A 543 -13.88 11.66 -12.83
CA TYR A 543 -14.70 12.76 -13.32
C TYR A 543 -14.76 12.80 -14.85
N GLY A 544 -13.63 12.65 -15.54
CA GLY A 544 -13.60 12.58 -17.01
C GLY A 544 -14.44 11.43 -17.55
N CYS A 545 -14.33 10.25 -16.94
CA CYS A 545 -15.15 9.09 -17.29
C CYS A 545 -16.64 9.41 -17.10
N LEU A 546 -17.04 9.97 -15.96
CA LEU A 546 -18.43 10.33 -15.68
C LEU A 546 -18.96 11.37 -16.67
N GLN A 547 -18.19 12.44 -16.93
CA GLN A 547 -18.55 13.51 -17.85
C GLN A 547 -18.77 12.96 -19.27
N ASN A 548 -17.79 12.23 -19.81
CA ASN A 548 -17.87 11.70 -21.18
C ASN A 548 -18.96 10.63 -21.32
N PHE A 549 -19.15 9.79 -20.28
CA PHE A 549 -20.24 8.81 -20.25
C PHE A 549 -21.60 9.49 -20.31
N ILE A 550 -21.85 10.49 -19.46
CA ILE A 550 -23.12 11.21 -19.45
C ILE A 550 -23.31 11.93 -20.79
N SER A 551 -22.32 12.67 -21.29
CA SER A 551 -22.44 13.36 -22.58
C SER A 551 -22.75 12.41 -23.75
N SER A 552 -22.14 11.22 -23.78
CA SER A 552 -22.41 10.22 -24.83
C SER A 552 -23.80 9.58 -24.74
N VAL A 553 -24.30 9.30 -23.53
CA VAL A 553 -25.66 8.77 -23.32
C VAL A 553 -26.71 9.83 -23.63
N TYR A 554 -26.51 11.08 -23.21
CA TYR A 554 -27.41 12.17 -23.55
C TYR A 554 -27.38 12.46 -25.06
N ALA A 555 -26.23 12.38 -25.72
CA ALA A 555 -26.18 12.47 -27.18
C ALA A 555 -27.02 11.38 -27.84
N ALA A 556 -26.95 10.12 -27.36
CA ALA A 556 -27.78 9.04 -27.88
C ALA A 556 -29.30 9.27 -27.64
N ILE A 557 -29.69 9.75 -26.46
CA ILE A 557 -31.10 10.03 -26.12
C ILE A 557 -31.63 11.27 -26.88
N VAL A 558 -30.80 12.29 -27.06
CA VAL A 558 -31.15 13.51 -27.82
C VAL A 558 -31.24 13.19 -29.31
N ILE A 559 -30.36 12.35 -29.86
CA ILE A 559 -30.48 11.85 -31.25
C ILE A 559 -31.77 11.02 -31.42
N LEU A 560 -32.12 10.17 -30.45
CA LEU A 560 -33.38 9.40 -30.45
C LEU A 560 -34.63 10.27 -30.28
N ARG A 561 -34.55 11.40 -29.57
CA ARG A 561 -35.67 12.35 -29.38
C ARG A 561 -35.80 13.39 -30.49
N LEU A 562 -34.72 13.71 -31.21
CA LEU A 562 -34.73 14.67 -32.33
C LEU A 562 -35.06 14.02 -33.68
N GLY A 563 -35.29 12.70 -33.74
CA GLY A 563 -35.84 12.05 -34.94
C GLY A 563 -34.98 12.24 -36.19
N VAL A 564 -33.65 12.12 -36.06
CA VAL A 564 -32.74 12.04 -37.21
C VAL A 564 -31.89 10.76 -37.07
N VAL A 565 -32.53 9.61 -37.28
CA VAL A 565 -32.16 8.55 -38.25
C VAL A 565 -33.43 7.78 -38.58
#